data_AF-A8H6Y2-F1
#
_entry.id   AF-A8H6Y2-F1
#
_cell.length_a   1.000
_cell.length_b   1.000
_cell.length_c   1.000
_cell.angle_alpha   90.00
_cell.angle_beta   90.00
_cell.angle_gamma   90.00
#
_symmetry.space_group_name_H-M   'P 1'
#
loop_
_entity.id
_entity.type
_entity.pdbx_description
1 polymer ?
#
loop_
_entity_poly.entity_id
_entity_poly.type
_entity_poly.pdbx_seq_one_letter_code
_entity_poly.pdbx_strand_id
1 'polypeptide(L)'
;MIKFSILSGVIVAIFLTGCAQLERSDSPKKLENIDSVEEIYTQSGQRCDLAWYEKVDQQVITGDGQGHGPDLGSLEWRSVVEFKLGIRGNESNPELGSDLWCDYIDKQYMSQP
;
A
#
# COMPACT_ATOMS: atom_id res chain seq x y z
N MET A 1 63.07 -42.13 16.93
CA MET A 1 61.96 -42.18 15.97
C MET A 1 60.80 -41.38 16.55
N ILE A 2 60.49 -40.21 16.00
CA ILE A 2 59.29 -39.46 16.38
C ILE A 2 58.67 -38.96 15.08
N LYS A 3 57.47 -39.47 14.75
CA LYS A 3 56.64 -39.02 13.63
C LYS A 3 55.79 -37.85 14.14
N PHE A 4 55.97 -36.66 13.59
CA PHE A 4 55.00 -35.57 13.71
C PHE A 4 54.44 -35.29 12.32
N SER A 5 53.27 -35.84 12.04
CA SER A 5 52.41 -35.41 10.94
C SER A 5 51.62 -34.21 11.43
N ILE A 6 51.96 -33.01 10.95
CA ILE A 6 51.14 -31.81 11.14
C ILE A 6 50.29 -31.65 9.89
N LEU A 7 49.03 -32.08 9.99
CA LEU A 7 48.00 -31.86 8.98
C LEU A 7 47.27 -30.55 9.31
N SER A 8 46.95 -29.80 8.25
CA SER A 8 45.84 -28.84 8.09
C SER A 8 45.15 -28.32 9.36
N GLY A 9 45.03 -27.01 9.59
CA GLY A 9 44.71 -26.00 8.60
C GLY A 9 43.57 -25.14 9.13
N VAL A 10 43.38 -24.00 8.46
CA VAL A 10 42.20 -23.13 8.50
C VAL A 10 42.01 -22.33 9.80
N ILE A 11 42.57 -21.12 9.75
CA ILE A 11 42.12 -19.96 10.52
C ILE A 11 40.76 -19.54 9.94
N VAL A 12 39.70 -19.62 10.75
CA VAL A 12 38.50 -18.81 10.53
C VAL A 12 38.18 -18.13 11.85
N ALA A 13 38.47 -16.83 11.90
CA ALA A 13 38.07 -15.95 12.99
C ALA A 13 36.57 -15.65 12.83
N ILE A 14 35.75 -16.15 13.77
CA ILE A 14 34.34 -15.76 13.87
C ILE A 14 34.25 -14.74 15.01
N PHE A 15 34.23 -13.47 14.63
CA PHE A 15 33.89 -12.36 15.53
C PHE A 15 32.41 -12.49 15.90
N LEU A 16 32.13 -13.01 17.09
CA LEU A 16 30.80 -12.98 17.70
C LEU A 16 30.54 -11.55 18.20
N THR A 17 30.17 -10.66 17.28
CA THR A 17 29.60 -9.36 17.61
C THR A 17 28.26 -9.60 18.30
N GLY A 18 28.18 -9.21 19.57
CA GLY A 18 26.96 -9.31 20.36
C GLY A 18 25.82 -8.50 19.75
N CYS A 19 24.64 -9.11 19.69
CA CYS A 19 23.39 -8.38 19.56
C CYS A 19 22.91 -8.03 20.98
N ALA A 20 23.23 -6.83 21.46
CA ALA A 20 22.43 -6.22 22.49
C ALA A 20 21.23 -5.57 21.81
N GLN A 21 20.02 -6.08 22.02
CA GLN A 21 18.81 -5.30 21.84
C GLN A 21 17.70 -5.82 22.76
N LEU A 22 17.58 -5.12 23.89
CA LEU A 22 16.37 -4.75 24.64
C LEU A 22 15.19 -5.74 24.60
N GLU A 23 14.98 -6.41 25.73
CA GLU A 23 13.69 -7.01 26.09
C GLU A 23 12.64 -5.89 26.17
N ARG A 24 11.87 -5.70 25.10
CA ARG A 24 10.67 -4.86 25.14
C ARG A 24 9.58 -5.64 25.86
N SER A 25 9.45 -5.39 27.16
CA SER A 25 8.28 -5.75 27.94
C SER A 25 7.09 -4.92 27.44
N ASP A 26 6.34 -5.43 26.48
CA ASP A 26 4.97 -4.97 26.24
C ASP A 26 4.03 -6.11 26.64
N SER A 27 3.59 -6.01 27.90
CA SER A 27 2.50 -6.80 28.45
C SER A 27 1.24 -6.59 27.58
N PRO A 28 0.52 -7.64 27.15
CA PRO A 28 -0.71 -7.46 26.42
C PRO A 28 -1.73 -6.84 27.38
N LYS A 29 -1.99 -5.54 27.26
CA LYS A 29 -3.23 -4.97 27.78
C LYS A 29 -4.36 -5.71 27.09
N LYS A 30 -5.05 -6.53 27.86
CA LYS A 30 -6.40 -7.02 27.61
C LYS A 30 -7.24 -5.88 27.05
N LEU A 31 -7.43 -5.85 25.73
CA LEU A 31 -8.34 -4.94 25.06
C LEU A 31 -9.73 -5.53 25.24
N GLU A 32 -10.30 -5.24 26.40
CA GLU A 32 -11.65 -5.62 26.72
C GLU A 32 -12.60 -4.70 25.96
N ASN A 33 -13.33 -5.31 25.03
CA ASN A 33 -14.53 -4.80 24.37
C ASN A 33 -14.32 -3.63 23.40
N ILE A 34 -14.14 -3.97 22.12
CA ILE A 34 -14.36 -3.05 21.01
C ILE A 34 -15.35 -3.67 20.02
N ASP A 35 -16.62 -3.72 20.39
CA ASP A 35 -17.75 -3.89 19.47
C ASP A 35 -18.16 -2.55 18.80
N SER A 36 -17.30 -1.53 18.80
CA SER A 36 -17.68 -0.15 18.39
C SER A 36 -16.63 0.65 17.59
N VAL A 37 -15.53 0.03 17.13
CA VAL A 37 -14.59 0.72 16.21
C VAL A 37 -14.96 0.59 14.74
N GLU A 38 -15.93 -0.24 14.40
CA GLU A 38 -16.44 -0.30 13.02
C GLU A 38 -17.31 0.93 12.69
N GLU A 39 -17.90 1.58 13.69
CA GLU A 39 -18.83 2.69 13.50
C GLU A 39 -18.14 4.08 13.44
N ILE A 40 -16.90 4.22 13.92
CA ILE A 40 -16.17 5.52 13.94
C ILE A 40 -15.46 5.79 12.60
N TYR A 41 -15.38 4.81 11.72
CA TYR A 41 -14.89 5.01 10.36
C TYR A 41 -15.98 5.52 9.38
N THR A 42 -17.22 5.65 9.84
CA THR A 42 -18.32 6.21 9.05
C THR A 42 -18.43 7.72 9.28
N GLN A 43 -17.33 8.44 9.04
CA GLN A 43 -17.34 9.91 9.02
C GLN A 43 -16.67 10.46 7.75
N SER A 44 -17.37 10.27 6.63
CA SER A 44 -17.52 11.19 5.49
C SER A 44 -16.40 11.40 4.46
N GLY A 45 -15.54 10.40 4.20
CA GLY A 45 -14.66 10.39 3.02
C GLY A 45 -14.76 9.07 2.25
N GLN A 46 -14.83 9.13 0.92
CA GLN A 46 -14.73 7.94 0.07
C GLN A 46 -13.33 7.34 0.21
N ARG A 47 -13.27 6.04 0.51
CA ARG A 47 -12.01 5.34 0.68
C ARG A 47 -11.46 4.91 -0.68
N CYS A 48 -10.15 5.00 -0.82
CA CYS A 48 -9.40 4.45 -1.93
C CYS A 48 -9.23 2.92 -1.79
N ASP A 49 -10.33 2.18 -1.86
CA ASP A 49 -10.33 0.71 -1.81
C ASP A 49 -10.61 0.06 -3.17
N LEU A 50 -10.37 -1.25 -3.23
CA LEU A 50 -10.48 -2.02 -4.48
C LEU A 50 -11.90 -1.97 -5.06
N ALA A 51 -12.93 -2.08 -4.22
CA ALA A 51 -14.32 -2.07 -4.68
C ALA A 51 -14.69 -0.71 -5.30
N TRP A 52 -14.20 0.39 -4.71
CA TRP A 52 -14.38 1.71 -5.29
C TRP A 52 -13.61 1.87 -6.61
N TYR A 53 -12.38 1.37 -6.72
CA TYR A 53 -11.64 1.42 -7.99
C TYR A 53 -12.38 0.67 -9.10
N GLU A 54 -12.92 -0.51 -8.81
CA GLU A 54 -13.71 -1.30 -9.77
C GLU A 54 -14.96 -0.51 -10.23
N LYS A 55 -15.66 0.15 -9.31
CA LYS A 55 -16.80 1.03 -9.64
C LYS A 55 -16.37 2.15 -10.59
N VAL A 56 -15.24 2.81 -10.31
CA VAL A 56 -14.72 3.87 -11.19
C VAL A 56 -14.37 3.32 -12.56
N ASP A 57 -13.69 2.18 -12.64
CA ASP A 57 -13.26 1.57 -13.90
C ASP A 57 -14.45 1.12 -14.77
N GLN A 58 -15.53 0.67 -14.15
CA GLN A 58 -16.79 0.36 -14.86
C GLN A 58 -17.42 1.58 -15.54
N GLN A 59 -17.25 2.77 -14.97
CA GLN A 59 -17.78 4.02 -15.52
C GLN A 59 -16.78 4.70 -16.46
N VAL A 60 -15.48 4.58 -16.17
CA VAL A 60 -14.38 5.18 -16.90
C VAL A 60 -13.46 4.06 -17.38
N ILE A 61 -13.82 3.42 -18.50
CA ILE A 61 -13.07 2.29 -19.06
C ILE A 61 -11.62 2.69 -19.31
N THR A 62 -10.68 2.19 -18.50
CA THR A 62 -9.24 2.54 -18.61
C THR A 62 -8.43 1.61 -19.51
N GLY A 63 -8.92 0.39 -19.75
CA GLY A 63 -8.27 -0.60 -20.63
C GLY A 63 -8.43 -0.33 -22.13
N ASP A 64 -7.66 -1.07 -22.92
CA ASP A 64 -7.68 -1.01 -24.40
C ASP A 64 -8.72 -1.95 -25.05
N GLY A 65 -9.43 -2.75 -24.24
CA GLY A 65 -10.39 -3.75 -24.70
C GLY A 65 -9.78 -5.07 -25.21
N GLN A 66 -8.45 -5.23 -25.13
CA GLN A 66 -7.72 -6.43 -25.55
C GLN A 66 -7.08 -7.17 -24.36
N GLY A 67 -7.41 -6.77 -23.14
CA GLY A 67 -6.82 -7.30 -21.92
C GLY A 67 -5.56 -6.58 -21.47
N HIS A 68 -5.20 -5.45 -22.10
CA HIS A 68 -4.17 -4.55 -21.59
C HIS A 68 -4.82 -3.33 -20.91
N GLY A 69 -4.18 -2.86 -19.86
CA GLY A 69 -4.59 -1.69 -19.12
C GLY A 69 -3.65 -1.44 -17.95
N PRO A 70 -3.73 -0.26 -17.34
CA PRO A 70 -3.00 0.00 -16.12
C PRO A 70 -3.55 -0.86 -14.97
N ASP A 71 -2.69 -1.18 -14.01
CA ASP A 71 -3.10 -1.93 -12.82
C ASP A 71 -4.11 -1.12 -12.00
N LEU A 72 -5.24 -1.73 -11.64
CA LEU A 72 -6.35 -1.05 -10.98
C LEU A 72 -5.89 -0.38 -9.66
N GLY A 73 -6.23 0.91 -9.50
CA GLY A 73 -5.86 1.71 -8.33
C GLY A 73 -4.43 2.28 -8.34
N SER A 74 -3.56 1.83 -9.25
CA SER A 74 -2.20 2.37 -9.41
C SER A 74 -2.20 3.85 -9.81
N LEU A 75 -1.07 4.54 -9.61
CA LEU A 75 -0.91 5.94 -10.06
C LEU A 75 -1.09 6.08 -11.58
N GLU A 76 -0.67 5.07 -12.35
CA GLU A 76 -0.88 5.03 -13.80
C GLU A 76 -2.37 4.95 -14.14
N TRP A 77 -3.11 4.08 -13.45
CA TRP A 77 -4.56 3.97 -13.61
C TRP A 77 -5.26 5.30 -13.26
N ARG A 78 -4.92 5.91 -12.11
CA ARG A 78 -5.49 7.21 -11.71
C ARG A 78 -5.17 8.31 -12.73
N SER A 79 -3.98 8.29 -13.33
CA SER A 79 -3.59 9.22 -14.40
C SER A 79 -4.42 9.04 -15.68
N VAL A 80 -4.78 7.80 -16.02
CA VAL A 80 -5.69 7.48 -17.13
C VAL A 80 -7.12 7.93 -16.83
N VAL A 81 -7.58 7.76 -15.58
CA VAL A 81 -8.89 8.28 -15.13
C VAL A 81 -8.95 9.80 -15.32
N GLU A 82 -7.96 10.56 -14.83
CA GLU A 82 -7.91 12.01 -15.03
C GLU A 82 -7.87 12.42 -16.51
N PHE A 83 -7.12 11.67 -17.33
CA PHE A 83 -7.05 11.92 -18.77
C PHE A 83 -8.43 11.73 -19.43
N LYS A 84 -9.14 10.65 -19.12
CA LYS A 84 -10.46 10.35 -19.68
C LYS A 84 -11.55 11.30 -19.18
N LEU A 85 -11.44 11.79 -17.96
CA LEU A 85 -12.31 12.83 -17.42
C LEU A 85 -11.95 14.25 -17.89
N GLY A 86 -10.83 14.42 -18.61
CA GLY A 86 -10.40 15.70 -19.17
C GLY A 86 -9.85 16.69 -18.13
N ILE A 87 -9.43 16.21 -16.96
CA ILE A 87 -8.94 17.03 -15.85
C ILE A 87 -7.44 16.93 -15.61
N ARG A 88 -6.74 16.05 -16.33
CA ARG A 88 -5.31 15.81 -16.13
C ARG A 88 -4.49 17.09 -16.26
N GLY A 89 -3.63 17.33 -15.28
CA GLY A 89 -2.73 18.49 -15.25
C GLY A 89 -3.37 19.78 -14.72
N ASN A 90 -4.62 19.74 -14.25
CA ASN A 90 -5.22 20.85 -13.54
C ASN A 90 -4.62 20.95 -12.11
N GLU A 91 -4.01 22.09 -11.80
CA GLU A 91 -3.38 22.36 -10.50
C GLU A 91 -4.37 22.35 -9.32
N SER A 92 -5.67 22.47 -9.59
CA SER A 92 -6.73 22.39 -8.57
C SER A 92 -7.11 20.96 -8.21
N ASN A 93 -6.65 19.96 -8.96
CA ASN A 93 -6.92 18.56 -8.62
C ASN A 93 -6.13 18.17 -7.37
N PRO A 94 -6.68 17.31 -6.50
CA PRO A 94 -5.89 16.69 -5.45
C PRO A 94 -4.72 15.88 -6.02
N GLU A 95 -3.69 15.68 -5.21
CA GLU A 95 -2.56 14.84 -5.57
C GLU A 95 -3.03 13.40 -5.90
N LEU A 96 -2.59 12.87 -7.05
CA LEU A 96 -3.01 11.55 -7.56
C LEU A 96 -2.88 10.42 -6.54
N GLY A 97 -1.83 10.43 -5.71
CA GLY A 97 -1.59 9.38 -4.71
C GLY A 97 -2.38 9.52 -3.40
N SER A 98 -3.11 10.61 -3.21
CA SER A 98 -3.80 10.92 -1.96
C SER A 98 -5.19 10.29 -1.86
N ASP A 99 -5.69 10.12 -0.64
CA ASP A 99 -7.08 9.70 -0.40
C ASP A 99 -8.08 10.79 -0.82
N LEU A 100 -7.66 12.06 -0.77
CA LEU A 100 -8.44 13.21 -1.24
C LEU A 100 -8.81 13.09 -2.73
N TRP A 101 -7.98 12.40 -3.52
CA TRP A 101 -8.27 12.14 -4.92
C TRP A 101 -9.49 11.24 -5.11
N CYS A 102 -9.61 10.16 -4.32
CA CYS A 102 -10.77 9.26 -4.43
C CYS A 102 -12.06 9.97 -4.02
N ASP A 103 -11.98 10.75 -2.94
CA ASP A 103 -13.04 11.63 -2.49
C ASP A 103 -13.50 12.61 -3.58
N TYR A 104 -12.55 13.26 -4.24
CA TYR A 104 -12.81 14.20 -5.30
C TYR A 104 -13.47 13.52 -6.51
N ILE A 105 -12.91 12.42 -6.99
CA ILE A 105 -13.47 11.68 -8.12
C ILE A 105 -14.88 11.19 -7.82
N ASP A 106 -15.12 10.67 -6.62
CA ASP A 106 -16.43 10.14 -6.24
C ASP A 106 -17.49 11.23 -6.19
N LYS A 107 -17.18 12.35 -5.53
CA LYS A 107 -18.09 13.49 -5.38
C LYS A 107 -18.40 14.17 -6.71
N GLN A 108 -17.41 14.32 -7.58
CA GLN A 108 -17.58 15.08 -8.83
C GLN A 108 -18.10 14.22 -9.99
N TYR A 109 -17.74 12.93 -10.05
CA TYR A 109 -17.96 12.11 -11.25
C TYR A 109 -18.73 10.81 -11.00
N MET A 110 -18.73 10.26 -9.78
CA MET A 110 -19.36 8.96 -9.49
C MET A 110 -20.70 9.05 -8.73
N SER A 111 -21.15 10.27 -8.45
CA SER A 111 -22.35 10.56 -7.62
C SER A 111 -23.64 10.81 -8.43
N GLN A 112 -23.64 10.59 -9.75
CA GLN A 112 -24.82 10.72 -10.60
C GLN A 112 -25.33 9.34 -11.06
N PRO A 113 -26.66 9.09 -11.08
CA PRO A 113 -27.25 7.83 -11.53
C PRO A 113 -27.18 7.62 -13.04
#